data_AF-A0A023X771-F1
#
_entry.id   AF-A0A023X771-F1
#
_cell.length_a   1.000
_cell.length_b   1.000
_cell.length_c   1.000
_cell.angle_alpha   90.00
_cell.angle_beta   90.00
_cell.angle_gamma   90.00
#
_symmetry.space_group_name_H-M   'P 1'
#
loop_
_entity.id
_entity.type
_entity.pdbx_description
1 polymer ?
#
loop_
_entity_poly.entity_id
_entity_poly.type
_entity_poly.pdbx_seq_one_letter_code
_entity_poly.pdbx_strand_id
1 'polypeptide(L)'
;MIRTVLENESFLEDARRFLDNYASLERVFQDAAEEYFGRLRLSTRSDSSRVAALVVGLDAKTDRVEEMVEELEYSHERLATVEAVDALKDCIEELEKRQEDSRSGLERVEDKLDRLQALLESSIKDGPRATGSRKQGEVTDASRRKAR
;
A
#
# COMPACT_ATOMS: atom_id res chain seq x y z
N MET A 1 -12.51 50.96 -58.26
CA MET A 1 -13.45 50.05 -58.95
C MET A 1 -13.66 48.74 -58.19
N ILE A 2 -12.62 47.94 -57.89
CA ILE A 2 -12.79 46.65 -57.18
C ILE A 2 -13.41 46.80 -55.77
N ARG A 3 -13.00 47.84 -55.01
CA ARG A 3 -13.56 48.15 -53.68
C ARG A 3 -15.07 48.48 -53.72
N THR A 4 -15.50 49.21 -54.75
CA THR A 4 -16.89 49.64 -54.95
C THR A 4 -17.80 48.50 -55.38
N VAL A 5 -17.25 47.46 -56.02
CA VAL A 5 -17.96 46.22 -56.38
C VAL A 5 -18.08 45.29 -55.17
N LEU A 6 -17.06 45.25 -54.30
CA LEU A 6 -17.08 44.47 -53.04
C LEU A 6 -17.98 45.08 -51.95
N GLU A 7 -18.21 46.40 -51.98
CA GLU A 7 -19.15 47.09 -51.09
C GLU A 7 -20.59 47.07 -51.62
N ASN A 8 -20.81 46.53 -52.82
CA ASN A 8 -22.13 46.46 -53.42
C ASN A 8 -22.88 45.23 -52.89
N GLU A 9 -23.91 45.48 -52.07
CA GLU A 9 -24.66 44.46 -51.34
C GLU A 9 -25.28 43.40 -52.26
N SER A 10 -25.72 43.79 -53.46
CA SER A 10 -26.26 42.86 -54.46
C SER A 10 -25.21 41.87 -54.99
N PHE A 11 -23.95 42.30 -55.13
CA PHE A 11 -22.86 41.42 -55.57
C PHE A 11 -22.48 40.42 -54.47
N LEU A 12 -22.46 40.87 -53.20
CA LEU A 12 -22.24 39.99 -52.06
C LEU A 12 -23.36 38.96 -51.89
N GLU A 13 -24.61 39.36 -52.15
CA GLU A 13 -25.77 38.46 -52.07
C GLU A 13 -25.75 37.41 -53.19
N ASP A 14 -25.39 37.79 -54.42
CA ASP A 14 -25.20 36.86 -55.53
C ASP A 14 -24.00 35.90 -55.29
N ALA A 15 -22.88 36.42 -54.77
CA ALA A 15 -21.73 35.60 -54.41
C ALA A 15 -22.06 34.63 -53.27
N ARG A 16 -22.84 35.07 -52.27
CA ARG A 16 -23.33 34.21 -51.18
C ARG A 16 -24.22 33.10 -51.74
N ARG A 17 -25.18 33.44 -52.61
CA ARG A 17 -26.06 32.44 -53.24
C ARG A 17 -25.28 31.45 -54.11
N PHE A 18 -24.25 31.91 -54.80
CA PHE A 18 -23.36 31.05 -55.57
C PHE A 18 -22.55 30.10 -54.67
N LEU A 19 -21.97 30.62 -53.59
CA LEU A 19 -21.23 29.81 -52.61
C LEU A 19 -22.14 28.81 -51.89
N ASP A 20 -23.36 29.20 -51.53
CA ASP A 20 -24.36 28.32 -50.91
C ASP A 20 -24.76 27.19 -51.88
N ASN A 21 -24.98 27.51 -53.16
CA ASN A 21 -25.26 26.51 -54.19
C ASN A 21 -24.06 25.58 -54.42
N TYR A 22 -22.84 26.13 -54.43
CA TYR A 22 -21.62 25.34 -54.59
C TYR A 22 -21.39 24.40 -53.40
N ALA A 23 -21.58 24.89 -52.18
CA ALA A 23 -21.50 24.07 -50.97
C ALA A 23 -22.58 22.98 -50.94
N SER A 24 -23.79 23.29 -51.40
CA SER A 24 -24.87 22.31 -51.54
C SER A 24 -24.52 21.24 -52.56
N LEU A 25 -23.93 21.62 -53.68
CA LEU A 25 -23.46 20.69 -54.72
C LEU A 25 -22.33 19.80 -54.17
N GLU A 26 -21.37 20.36 -53.45
CA GLU A 26 -20.27 19.63 -52.84
C GLU A 26 -20.76 18.57 -51.84
N ARG A 27 -21.77 18.89 -51.02
CA ARG A 27 -22.42 17.91 -50.14
C ARG A 27 -23.04 16.75 -50.90
N VAL A 28 -23.80 17.03 -51.96
CA VAL A 28 -24.43 15.98 -52.78
C VAL A 28 -23.37 15.10 -53.45
N PHE A 29 -22.28 15.68 -53.95
CA PHE A 29 -21.16 14.91 -54.49
C PHE A 29 -20.48 14.06 -53.43
N GLN A 30 -20.31 14.59 -52.21
CA GLN A 30 -19.70 13.84 -51.11
C GLN A 30 -20.57 12.65 -50.71
N ASP A 31 -21.88 12.83 -50.59
CA ASP A 31 -22.82 11.75 -50.26
C ASP A 31 -22.83 10.66 -51.36
N ALA A 32 -22.83 11.06 -52.63
CA ALA A 32 -22.76 10.14 -53.76
C ALA A 32 -21.42 9.38 -53.82
N ALA A 33 -20.30 10.05 -53.51
CA ALA A 33 -19.00 9.42 -53.43
C ALA A 33 -18.93 8.41 -52.27
N GLU A 34 -19.46 8.76 -51.10
CA GLU A 34 -19.54 7.89 -49.93
C GLU A 34 -20.35 6.62 -50.23
N GLU A 35 -21.50 6.77 -50.91
CA GLU A 35 -22.32 5.64 -51.36
C GLU A 35 -21.59 4.77 -52.40
N TYR A 36 -20.92 5.39 -53.38
CA TYR A 36 -20.16 4.68 -54.41
C TYR A 36 -18.99 3.89 -53.81
N PHE A 37 -18.20 4.50 -52.93
CA PHE A 37 -17.10 3.82 -52.24
C PHE A 37 -17.59 2.73 -51.30
N GLY A 38 -18.71 2.94 -50.61
CA GLY A 38 -19.37 1.93 -49.80
C GLY A 38 -19.79 0.70 -50.61
N ARG A 39 -20.33 0.89 -51.82
CA ARG A 39 -20.68 -0.21 -52.74
C ARG A 39 -19.44 -0.98 -53.23
N LEU A 40 -18.32 -0.28 -53.44
CA LEU A 40 -17.03 -0.87 -53.81
C LEU A 40 -16.28 -1.51 -52.63
N ARG A 41 -16.85 -1.48 -51.41
CA ARG A 41 -16.21 -1.93 -50.15
C ARG A 41 -14.86 -1.24 -49.88
N LEU A 42 -14.67 -0.04 -50.40
CA LEU A 42 -13.52 0.79 -50.08
C LEU A 42 -13.81 1.56 -48.79
N SER A 43 -12.76 1.81 -48.00
CA SER A 43 -12.89 2.57 -46.75
C SER A 43 -13.50 3.94 -47.04
N THR A 44 -14.64 4.23 -46.43
CA THR A 44 -15.30 5.53 -46.55
C THR A 44 -14.73 6.54 -45.54
N ARG A 45 -15.04 7.82 -45.73
CA ARG A 45 -14.66 8.87 -44.77
C ARG A 45 -15.38 8.64 -43.44
N SER A 46 -16.62 8.16 -43.48
CA SER A 46 -17.41 7.74 -42.32
C SER A 46 -16.76 6.57 -41.56
N ASP A 47 -16.23 5.57 -42.26
CA ASP A 47 -15.49 4.48 -41.61
C ASP A 47 -14.24 4.99 -40.88
N SER A 48 -13.49 5.87 -41.56
CA SER A 48 -12.26 6.43 -41.01
C SER A 48 -12.53 7.33 -39.79
N SER A 49 -13.63 8.10 -39.82
CA SER A 49 -14.03 8.92 -38.68
C SER A 49 -14.54 8.08 -37.49
N ARG A 50 -15.26 6.99 -37.75
CA ARG A 50 -15.68 6.04 -36.71
C ARG A 50 -14.47 5.37 -36.04
N VAL A 51 -13.48 4.94 -36.81
CA VAL A 51 -12.25 4.36 -36.26
C VAL A 51 -11.48 5.40 -35.45
N ALA A 52 -11.33 6.63 -35.96
CA ALA A 52 -10.68 7.70 -35.21
C ALA A 52 -11.39 7.99 -33.88
N ALA A 53 -12.73 8.02 -33.88
CA ALA A 53 -13.52 8.20 -32.66
C ALA A 53 -13.34 7.04 -31.67
N LEU A 54 -13.26 5.79 -32.16
CA LEU A 54 -12.96 4.63 -31.32
C LEU A 54 -11.56 4.69 -30.72
N VAL A 55 -10.55 5.10 -31.49
CA VAL A 55 -9.18 5.26 -31.01
C VAL A 55 -9.10 6.33 -29.91
N VAL A 56 -9.70 7.49 -30.15
CA VAL A 56 -9.77 8.58 -29.13
C VAL A 56 -10.53 8.10 -27.88
N GLY A 57 -11.62 7.35 -28.06
CA GLY A 57 -12.37 6.79 -26.93
C GLY A 57 -11.61 5.70 -26.17
N LEU A 58 -10.70 4.99 -26.83
CA LEU A 58 -9.82 4.00 -26.21
C LEU A 58 -8.70 4.68 -25.44
N ASP A 59 -8.10 5.72 -26.00
CA ASP A 59 -7.07 6.55 -25.35
C ASP A 59 -7.57 7.09 -24.00
N ALA A 60 -8.74 7.72 -24.00
CA ALA A 60 -9.38 8.23 -22.78
C ALA A 60 -9.74 7.14 -21.75
N LYS A 61 -9.87 5.88 -22.16
CA LYS A 61 -10.05 4.75 -21.23
C LYS A 61 -8.71 4.25 -20.69
N THR A 62 -7.67 4.23 -21.52
CA THR A 62 -6.30 3.92 -21.11
C THR A 62 -5.84 4.90 -20.04
N ASP A 63 -6.07 6.21 -20.23
CA ASP A 63 -5.74 7.24 -19.23
C ASP A 63 -6.39 6.96 -17.87
N ARG A 64 -7.66 6.54 -17.85
CA ARG A 64 -8.36 6.19 -16.60
C ARG A 64 -7.81 4.93 -15.96
N VAL A 65 -7.41 3.95 -16.76
CA VAL A 65 -6.78 2.74 -16.24
C VAL A 65 -5.41 3.06 -15.67
N GLU A 66 -4.65 3.94 -16.31
CA GLU A 66 -3.37 4.45 -15.79
C GLU A 66 -3.57 5.15 -14.45
N GLU A 67 -4.52 6.08 -14.35
CA GLU A 67 -4.86 6.75 -13.08
C GLU A 67 -5.25 5.75 -11.97
N MET A 68 -6.06 4.74 -12.29
CA MET A 68 -6.44 3.69 -11.33
C MET A 68 -5.26 2.81 -10.91
N VAL A 69 -4.33 2.54 -11.83
CA VAL A 69 -3.12 1.76 -11.53
C VAL A 69 -2.16 2.57 -10.66
N GLU A 70 -1.96 3.85 -10.98
CA GLU A 70 -1.17 4.78 -10.16
C GLU A 70 -1.74 4.90 -8.74
N GLU A 71 -3.07 5.01 -8.60
CA GLU A 71 -3.74 5.03 -7.29
C GLU A 71 -3.47 3.71 -6.52
N LEU A 72 -3.51 2.58 -7.23
CA LEU A 72 -3.27 1.28 -6.63
C LEU A 72 -1.81 1.12 -6.20
N GLU A 73 -0.84 1.51 -7.02
CA GLU A 73 0.58 1.52 -6.65
C GLU A 73 0.83 2.41 -5.43
N TYR A 74 0.31 3.64 -5.45
CA TYR A 74 0.45 4.56 -4.32
C TYR A 74 -0.18 4.01 -3.04
N SER A 75 -1.34 3.35 -3.15
CA SER A 75 -2.02 2.71 -2.02
C SER A 75 -1.27 1.48 -1.51
N HIS A 76 -0.71 0.66 -2.39
CA HIS A 76 0.00 -0.56 -2.03
C HIS A 76 1.36 -0.26 -1.41
N GLU A 77 2.10 0.71 -1.95
CA GLU A 77 3.35 1.20 -1.35
C GLU A 77 3.10 1.79 0.04
N ARG A 78 2.01 2.55 0.23
CA ARG A 78 1.65 3.08 1.56
C ARG A 78 1.21 1.99 2.54
N LEU A 79 0.33 1.08 2.13
CA LEU A 79 -0.20 0.05 3.03
C LEU A 79 0.86 -0.97 3.42
N ALA A 80 1.64 -1.46 2.44
CA ALA A 80 2.68 -2.44 2.70
C ALA A 80 3.82 -1.89 3.57
N THR A 81 4.14 -0.60 3.45
CA THR A 81 5.19 0.01 4.29
C THR A 81 4.68 0.38 5.68
N VAL A 82 3.48 0.95 5.81
CA VAL A 82 2.95 1.38 7.10
C VAL A 82 2.61 0.19 7.99
N GLU A 83 1.89 -0.82 7.49
CA GLU A 83 1.53 -1.99 8.30
C GLU A 83 2.76 -2.80 8.73
N ALA A 84 3.76 -2.95 7.83
CA ALA A 84 5.00 -3.64 8.16
C ALA A 84 5.85 -2.86 9.17
N VAL A 85 5.87 -1.53 9.09
CA VAL A 85 6.60 -0.66 10.05
C VAL A 85 5.90 -0.66 11.41
N ASP A 86 4.57 -0.61 11.45
CA ASP A 86 3.81 -0.68 12.70
C ASP A 86 3.97 -2.05 13.37
N ALA A 87 3.89 -3.14 12.61
CA ALA A 87 4.16 -4.49 13.14
C ALA A 87 5.61 -4.65 13.64
N LEU A 88 6.58 -4.02 12.95
CA LEU A 88 7.97 -4.02 13.40
C LEU A 88 8.14 -3.21 14.69
N LYS A 89 7.44 -2.08 14.81
CA LYS A 89 7.44 -1.25 16.01
C LYS A 89 6.88 -2.00 17.21
N ASP A 90 5.75 -2.70 17.05
CA ASP A 90 5.16 -3.52 18.11
C ASP A 90 6.12 -4.64 18.55
N CYS A 91 6.80 -5.31 17.60
CA CYS A 91 7.83 -6.29 17.90
C CYS A 91 9.02 -5.70 18.66
N ILE A 92 9.46 -4.49 18.32
CA ILE A 92 10.53 -3.79 19.03
C ILE A 92 10.10 -3.48 20.47
N GLU A 93 8.89 -2.94 20.68
CA GLU A 93 8.36 -2.65 22.02
C GLU A 93 8.25 -3.93 22.88
N GLU A 94 7.87 -5.06 22.30
CA GLU A 94 7.84 -6.35 23.01
C GLU A 94 9.24 -6.85 23.37
N LEU A 95 10.21 -6.70 22.46
CA LEU A 95 11.61 -7.06 22.72
C LEU A 95 12.23 -6.17 23.82
N GLU A 96 11.93 -4.87 23.82
CA GLU A 96 12.37 -3.94 24.87
C GLU A 96 11.83 -4.35 26.24
N LYS A 97 10.54 -4.69 26.34
CA LYS A 97 9.95 -5.21 27.58
C LYS A 97 10.63 -6.48 28.05
N ARG A 98 10.86 -7.43 27.14
CA ARG A 98 11.55 -8.69 27.47
C ARG A 98 12.99 -8.45 27.94
N GLN A 99 13.68 -7.46 27.37
CA GLN A 99 15.02 -7.08 27.78
C GLN A 99 15.00 -6.49 29.20
N GLU A 100 14.03 -5.62 29.50
CA GLU A 100 13.85 -5.04 30.84
C GLU A 100 13.53 -6.12 31.89
N ASP A 101 12.64 -7.06 31.56
CA ASP A 101 12.34 -8.21 32.42
C ASP A 101 13.57 -9.08 32.67
N SER A 102 14.40 -9.29 31.65
CA SER A 102 15.62 -10.07 31.77
C SER A 102 16.67 -9.34 32.63
N ARG A 103 16.77 -8.02 32.48
CA ARG A 103 17.68 -7.17 33.26
C ARG A 103 17.29 -7.17 34.73
N SER A 104 16.02 -6.94 35.05
CA SER A 104 15.52 -7.00 36.41
C SER A 104 15.63 -8.41 37.02
N GLY A 105 15.50 -9.45 36.19
CA GLY A 105 15.78 -10.84 36.58
C GLY A 105 17.25 -11.06 36.98
N LEU A 106 18.19 -10.51 36.21
CA LEU A 106 19.63 -10.56 36.49
C LEU A 106 19.98 -9.82 37.78
N GLU A 107 19.48 -8.61 37.99
CA GLU A 107 19.72 -7.84 39.22
C GLU A 107 19.28 -8.62 40.46
N ARG A 108 18.13 -9.31 40.41
CA ARG A 108 17.67 -10.19 41.50
C ARG A 108 18.56 -11.40 41.73
N VAL A 109 19.20 -11.93 40.69
CA VAL A 109 20.13 -13.06 40.80
C VAL A 109 21.45 -12.58 41.40
N GLU A 110 21.95 -11.43 40.98
CA GLU A 110 23.12 -10.77 41.55
C GLU A 110 22.92 -10.50 43.05
N ASP A 111 21.80 -9.89 43.44
CA ASP A 111 21.44 -9.67 44.85
C ASP A 111 21.46 -10.96 45.69
N LYS A 112 21.01 -12.08 45.11
CA LYS A 112 21.02 -13.39 45.78
C LYS A 112 22.43 -13.95 45.90
N LEU A 113 23.25 -13.81 44.86
CA LEU A 113 24.65 -14.24 44.88
C LEU A 113 25.46 -13.43 45.91
N ASP A 114 25.26 -12.12 45.98
CA ASP A 114 25.90 -11.26 46.97
C ASP A 114 25.54 -11.66 48.40
N ARG A 115 24.25 -11.96 48.65
CA ARG A 115 23.80 -12.48 49.95
C ARG A 115 24.42 -13.83 50.28
N LEU A 116 24.52 -14.74 49.32
CA LEU A 116 25.15 -16.05 49.52
C LEU A 116 26.65 -15.91 49.78
N GLN A 117 27.33 -14.99 49.09
CA GLN A 117 28.74 -14.70 49.32
C GLN A 117 28.97 -14.11 50.71
N ALA A 118 28.11 -13.17 51.16
CA ALA A 118 28.18 -12.62 52.52
C ALA A 118 27.90 -13.68 53.60
N LEU A 119 26.97 -14.60 53.36
CA LEU A 119 26.71 -15.74 54.25
C LEU A 119 27.88 -16.71 54.29
N LEU A 120 28.53 -16.96 53.16
CA LEU A 120 29.73 -17.80 53.10
C LEU A 120 30.90 -17.14 53.83
N GLU A 121 31.15 -15.84 53.60
CA GLU A 121 32.20 -15.10 54.31
C GLU A 121 31.97 -15.03 55.81
N SER A 122 30.72 -14.84 56.26
CA SER A 122 30.39 -14.90 57.69
C SER A 122 30.54 -16.32 58.24
N SER A 123 30.09 -17.37 57.52
CA SER A 123 30.29 -18.76 57.93
C SER A 123 31.75 -19.20 57.97
N ILE A 124 32.61 -18.66 57.10
CA ILE A 124 34.06 -18.92 57.13
C ILE A 124 34.72 -18.17 58.30
N LYS A 125 34.21 -16.98 58.66
CA LYS A 125 34.63 -16.25 59.86
C LYS A 125 34.13 -16.90 61.16
N ASP A 126 33.02 -17.65 61.12
CA ASP A 126 32.34 -18.24 62.28
C ASP A 126 32.57 -19.76 62.51
N GLY A 127 33.68 -20.38 62.11
CA GLY A 127 34.02 -21.68 62.71
C GLY A 127 35.42 -22.29 62.51
N PRO A 128 35.95 -23.06 63.51
CA PRO A 128 35.24 -23.60 64.67
C PRO A 128 35.85 -23.18 66.04
N ARG A 129 35.01 -22.61 66.91
CA ARG A 129 35.18 -22.70 68.37
C ARG A 129 33.92 -23.33 68.98
N ALA A 130 34.13 -24.54 69.50
CA ALA A 130 33.37 -25.22 70.55
C ALA A 130 31.87 -25.50 70.32
N THR A 131 31.54 -26.79 70.26
CA THR A 131 30.64 -27.39 71.26
C THR A 131 30.74 -28.93 71.22
N GLY A 132 31.46 -29.48 72.20
CA GLY A 132 31.27 -30.84 72.65
C GLY A 132 30.30 -30.85 73.82
N SER A 133 29.21 -31.62 73.74
CA SER A 133 28.67 -32.48 74.80
C SER A 133 27.19 -32.82 74.63
N ARG A 134 26.96 -34.13 74.42
CA ARG A 134 26.10 -35.00 75.25
C ARG A 134 24.57 -34.84 75.17
N LYS A 135 23.93 -35.84 74.54
CA LYS A 135 23.09 -36.93 75.14
C LYS A 135 22.45 -37.72 73.99
N GLN A 136 22.88 -38.96 73.71
CA GLN A 136 22.21 -40.22 74.11
C GLN A 136 20.67 -40.18 74.18
N GLY A 137 20.05 -40.78 73.15
CA GLY A 137 19.03 -41.83 73.28
C GLY A 137 17.59 -41.41 73.55
N GLU A 138 16.73 -41.48 72.52
CA GLU A 138 15.39 -42.05 72.67
C GLU A 138 14.87 -42.54 71.31
N VAL A 139 14.68 -43.85 71.20
CA VAL A 139 13.99 -44.53 70.09
C VAL A 139 12.60 -44.88 70.61
N THR A 140 11.55 -44.27 70.06
CA THR A 140 10.17 -44.78 70.04
C THR A 140 9.56 -44.26 68.73
N ASP A 141 9.46 -45.08 67.69
CA ASP A 141 8.33 -45.96 67.38
C ASP A 141 6.95 -45.30 67.62
N ALA A 142 6.52 -44.45 66.69
CA ALA A 142 5.11 -44.14 66.46
C ALA A 142 4.94 -43.43 65.11
N SER A 143 4.45 -44.17 64.10
CA SER A 143 3.67 -43.70 62.93
C SER A 143 4.01 -44.41 61.61
N ARG A 144 4.17 -45.74 61.66
CA ARG A 144 3.67 -46.60 60.57
C ARG A 144 2.16 -46.74 60.76
N ARG A 145 1.37 -45.84 60.17
CA ARG A 145 -0.07 -46.00 59.90
C ARG A 145 -0.55 -44.80 59.10
N LYS A 146 -0.54 -44.92 57.76
CA LYS A 146 -1.58 -44.49 56.80
C LYS A 146 -1.12 -44.89 55.39
N ALA A 147 -1.20 -46.19 55.14
CA ALA A 147 -1.28 -46.75 53.81
C ALA A 147 -2.32 -47.87 53.89
N ARG A 148 -3.58 -47.50 53.74
CA ARG A 148 -4.70 -48.32 53.27
C ARG A 148 -5.70 -47.36 52.65
#